data_AF-A0A162V2F4-F1
#
_entry.id   AF-A0A162V2F4-F1
#
_cell.length_a   1.000
_cell.length_b   1.000
_cell.length_c   1.000
_cell.angle_alpha   90.00
_cell.angle_beta   90.00
_cell.angle_gamma   90.00
#
_symmetry.space_group_name_H-M   'P 1'
#
loop_
_entity.id
_entity.type
_entity.pdbx_description
1 polymer ?
#
loop_
_entity_poly.entity_id
_entity_poly.type
_entity_poly.pdbx_seq_one_letter_code
_entity_poly.pdbx_strand_id
1 'polypeptide(L)'
;MNYISPLRRTHSRRQNRFNHTSLTTSDRSFVEFIRCLSKAKGLVHDLQLFNQLVCPVLGSATLPTTLGSSSIPFQIEPSSRRHLIQHINSYLNSTFTRFSHLCKALLIILTKIEANHPVRKERIDSFRQDVHDQWQTATKIRTSLLLYIQPFRSLPLPISYSTSSTI
;
A
#
# COMPACT_ATOMS: atom_id res chain seq x y z
N MET A 1 -57.15 19.83 -63.16
CA MET A 1 -57.23 20.75 -62.01
C MET A 1 -56.53 20.12 -60.82
N ASN A 2 -55.56 20.89 -60.29
CA ASN A 2 -54.76 20.79 -59.06
C ASN A 2 -55.41 20.04 -57.88
N TYR A 3 -54.76 18.97 -57.37
CA TYR A 3 -53.86 18.87 -56.19
C TYR A 3 -54.57 18.88 -54.82
N ILE A 4 -54.33 17.84 -54.00
CA ILE A 4 -53.46 17.87 -52.80
C ILE A 4 -53.65 16.54 -52.06
N SER A 5 -52.59 15.71 -52.05
CA SER A 5 -52.48 14.49 -51.25
C SER A 5 -52.13 14.82 -49.80
N PRO A 6 -52.69 14.13 -48.79
CA PRO A 6 -52.33 14.37 -47.40
C PRO A 6 -50.91 13.88 -47.11
N LEU A 7 -50.12 14.78 -46.51
CA LEU A 7 -48.72 14.60 -46.17
C LEU A 7 -48.47 13.31 -45.36
N ARG A 8 -47.54 12.49 -45.88
CA ARG A 8 -46.72 11.58 -45.09
C ARG A 8 -46.04 12.37 -43.97
N ARG A 9 -46.44 12.16 -42.71
CA ARG A 9 -45.59 12.47 -41.56
C ARG A 9 -44.95 11.18 -41.08
N THR A 10 -43.87 10.81 -41.74
CA THR A 10 -42.89 9.86 -41.20
C THR A 10 -42.27 10.50 -39.96
N HIS A 11 -42.84 10.25 -38.78
CA HIS A 11 -42.08 10.37 -37.55
C HIS A 11 -41.06 9.23 -37.54
N SER A 12 -39.93 9.49 -38.20
CA SER A 12 -38.65 8.88 -37.91
C SER A 12 -38.39 9.14 -36.43
N ARG A 13 -38.86 8.22 -35.60
CA ARG A 13 -38.44 8.09 -34.21
C ARG A 13 -36.95 7.78 -34.31
N ARG A 14 -36.15 8.85 -34.30
CA ARG A 14 -34.71 8.82 -34.12
C ARG A 14 -34.45 7.78 -33.04
N GLN A 15 -34.02 6.60 -33.47
CA GLN A 15 -33.32 5.66 -32.62
C GLN A 15 -32.18 6.48 -32.05
N ASN A 16 -32.33 6.85 -30.78
CA ASN A 16 -31.24 7.33 -29.98
C ASN A 16 -30.28 6.13 -29.91
N ARG A 17 -29.36 6.08 -30.89
CA ARG A 17 -28.16 5.25 -30.85
C ARG A 17 -27.35 5.78 -29.67
N PHE A 18 -27.77 5.43 -28.45
CA PHE A 18 -26.83 5.26 -27.37
C PHE A 18 -25.95 4.10 -27.79
N ASN A 19 -24.89 4.43 -28.51
CA ASN A 19 -23.74 3.58 -28.69
C ASN A 19 -23.19 3.30 -27.29
N HIS A 20 -23.75 2.32 -26.59
CA HIS A 20 -23.06 1.65 -25.52
C HIS A 20 -21.88 0.97 -26.19
N THR A 21 -20.73 1.64 -26.25
CA THR A 21 -19.45 1.00 -26.55
C THR A 21 -19.27 -0.09 -25.49
N SER A 22 -19.62 -1.34 -25.83
CA SER A 22 -19.42 -2.46 -24.92
C SER A 22 -17.92 -2.60 -24.76
N LEU A 23 -17.43 -2.31 -23.54
CA LEU A 23 -16.03 -2.50 -23.19
C LEU A 23 -15.64 -3.94 -23.52
N THR A 24 -14.52 -4.09 -24.23
CA THR A 24 -13.98 -5.41 -24.52
C THR A 24 -13.58 -6.09 -23.20
N THR A 25 -13.48 -7.42 -23.21
CA THR A 25 -13.05 -8.18 -22.03
C THR A 25 -11.67 -7.76 -21.56
N SER A 26 -10.77 -7.41 -22.48
CA SER A 26 -9.46 -6.85 -22.18
C SER A 26 -9.55 -5.49 -21.50
N ASP A 27 -10.42 -4.59 -21.96
CA ASP A 27 -10.61 -3.27 -21.32
C ASP A 27 -11.07 -3.43 -19.86
N ARG A 28 -11.98 -4.37 -19.61
CA ARG A 28 -12.42 -4.69 -18.25
C ARG A 28 -11.25 -5.19 -17.40
N SER A 29 -10.43 -6.11 -17.92
CA SER A 29 -9.25 -6.62 -17.21
C SER A 29 -8.22 -5.52 -16.92
N PHE A 30 -8.01 -4.57 -17.83
CA PHE A 30 -7.16 -3.41 -17.57
C PHE A 30 -7.73 -2.49 -16.50
N VAL A 31 -9.03 -2.21 -16.52
CA VAL A 31 -9.68 -1.41 -15.48
C VAL A 31 -9.52 -2.07 -14.11
N GLU A 32 -9.72 -3.38 -14.01
CA GLU A 32 -9.49 -4.14 -12.77
C GLU A 32 -8.02 -4.09 -12.33
N PHE A 33 -7.08 -4.24 -13.28
CA PHE A 33 -5.66 -4.12 -13.02
C PHE A 33 -5.32 -2.74 -12.44
N ILE A 34 -5.76 -1.66 -13.07
CA ILE A 34 -5.50 -0.29 -12.62
C ILE A 34 -6.11 -0.03 -11.24
N ARG A 35 -7.33 -0.53 -10.98
CA ARG A 35 -7.97 -0.39 -9.67
C ARG A 35 -7.19 -1.13 -8.58
N CYS A 36 -6.73 -2.34 -8.87
CA CYS A 36 -5.91 -3.13 -7.95
C CYS A 36 -4.54 -2.46 -7.71
N LEU A 37 -3.92 -1.90 -8.76
CA LEU A 37 -2.65 -1.18 -8.66
C LEU A 37 -2.79 0.09 -7.82
N SER A 38 -3.90 0.82 -7.99
CA SER A 38 -4.22 1.99 -7.16
C SER A 38 -4.33 1.62 -5.68
N LYS A 39 -5.00 0.50 -5.35
CA LYS A 39 -5.05 -0.01 -3.96
C LYS A 39 -3.66 -0.36 -3.42
N ALA A 40 -2.81 -1.00 -4.23
CA ALA A 40 -1.44 -1.33 -3.83
C ALA A 40 -0.61 -0.05 -3.58
N LYS A 41 -0.70 0.95 -4.46
CA LYS A 41 -0.07 2.28 -4.30
C LYS A 41 -0.55 2.97 -3.01
N GLY A 42 -1.85 2.87 -2.68
CA GLY A 42 -2.41 3.36 -1.43
C GLY A 42 -1.75 2.76 -0.19
N LEU A 43 -1.56 1.42 -0.16
CA LEU A 43 -0.88 0.78 0.97
C LEU A 43 0.60 1.21 1.10
N VAL A 44 1.29 1.44 -0.02
CA VAL A 44 2.67 1.95 0.02
C VAL A 44 2.68 3.37 0.61
N HIS A 45 1.73 4.21 0.23
CA HIS A 45 1.60 5.55 0.77
C HIS A 45 1.29 5.54 2.28
N ASP A 46 0.38 4.68 2.73
CA ASP A 46 0.08 4.50 4.15
C ASP A 46 1.33 4.06 4.94
N LEU A 47 2.14 3.15 4.36
CA LEU A 47 3.42 2.75 4.95
C LEU A 47 4.43 3.91 5.01
N GLN A 48 4.46 4.79 4.01
CA GLN A 48 5.32 5.99 4.03
C GLN A 48 4.90 6.96 5.13
N LEU A 49 3.60 7.25 5.24
CA LEU A 49 3.05 8.12 6.30
C LEU A 49 3.32 7.52 7.68
N PHE A 50 3.08 6.22 7.84
CA PHE A 50 3.37 5.52 9.09
C PHE A 50 4.85 5.60 9.44
N ASN A 51 5.75 5.43 8.47
CA ASN A 51 7.19 5.60 8.67
C ASN A 51 7.56 7.02 9.13
N GLN A 52 6.98 8.05 8.51
CA GLN A 52 7.20 9.44 8.90
C GLN A 52 6.71 9.75 10.32
N LEU A 53 5.63 9.11 10.77
CA LEU A 53 5.08 9.30 12.12
C LEU A 53 5.86 8.52 13.19
N VAL A 54 6.30 7.30 12.88
CA VAL A 54 6.92 6.40 13.85
C VAL A 54 8.42 6.66 14.01
N CYS A 55 9.14 7.00 12.94
CA CYS A 55 10.58 7.25 13.00
C CYS A 55 10.99 8.35 14.00
N PRO A 56 10.31 9.52 14.08
CA PRO A 56 10.63 10.54 15.08
C PRO A 56 10.41 10.04 16.51
N VAL A 57 9.31 9.32 16.76
CA VAL A 57 8.97 8.79 18.10
C VAL A 57 9.99 7.76 18.57
N LEU A 58 10.49 6.91 17.67
CA LEU A 58 11.54 5.95 17.97
C LEU A 58 12.93 6.60 18.03
N GLY A 59 13.22 7.56 17.15
CA GLY A 59 14.50 8.27 17.09
C GLY A 59 14.78 9.13 18.32
N SER A 60 13.75 9.80 18.86
CA SER A 60 13.85 10.55 20.11
C SER A 60 14.09 9.67 21.34
N ALA A 61 13.79 8.36 21.28
CA ALA A 61 14.03 7.42 22.36
C ALA A 61 15.47 6.84 22.37
N THR A 62 16.28 7.10 21.34
CA THR A 62 17.62 6.54 21.12
C THR A 62 18.77 7.55 21.21
N LEU A 63 18.52 8.85 21.31
CA LEU A 63 19.60 9.82 21.49
C LEU A 63 20.05 9.81 22.96
N PRO A 64 21.34 9.55 23.26
CA PRO A 64 21.87 9.87 24.58
C PRO A 64 21.86 11.39 24.69
N THR A 65 21.11 11.91 25.66
CA THR A 65 21.12 13.32 26.04
C THR A 65 22.51 13.67 26.58
N THR A 66 23.46 13.98 25.70
CA THR A 66 24.70 14.64 26.07
C THR A 66 24.51 16.14 25.90
N LEU A 67 24.60 16.83 27.04
CA LEU A 67 24.69 18.28 27.24
C LEU A 67 23.42 19.13 27.01
N GLY A 68 22.82 19.55 28.13
CA GLY A 68 22.60 20.99 28.34
C GLY A 68 21.25 21.61 28.02
N SER A 69 20.16 20.86 27.85
CA SER A 69 18.82 21.47 27.74
C SER A 69 17.80 20.74 28.61
N SER A 70 17.12 21.52 29.45
CA SER A 70 16.11 21.18 30.43
C SER A 70 14.78 20.70 29.82
N SER A 71 14.84 19.83 28.81
CA SER A 71 13.69 19.09 28.31
C SER A 71 13.67 17.71 28.97
N ILE A 72 12.68 17.49 29.85
CA ILE A 72 12.40 16.24 30.53
C ILE A 72 12.55 15.06 29.54
N PRO A 73 13.43 14.07 29.78
CA PRO A 73 13.52 12.91 28.91
C PRO A 73 12.16 12.23 28.94
N PHE A 74 11.52 12.08 27.79
CA PHE A 74 10.28 11.31 27.66
C PHE A 74 10.63 9.84 27.92
N GLN A 75 10.70 9.45 29.20
CA GLN A 75 10.93 8.08 29.63
C GLN A 75 9.65 7.29 29.36
N ILE A 76 9.53 6.75 28.14
CA ILE A 76 8.53 5.73 27.86
C ILE A 76 8.90 4.52 28.71
N GLU A 77 8.02 4.19 29.66
CA GLU A 77 8.03 2.97 30.47
C GLU A 77 8.44 1.77 29.59
N PRO A 78 9.45 0.96 29.99
CA PRO A 78 9.95 -0.15 29.18
C PRO A 78 8.85 -1.12 28.71
N SER A 79 7.77 -1.24 29.49
CA SER A 79 6.59 -2.05 29.14
C SER A 79 5.79 -1.42 28.00
N SER A 80 5.47 -0.11 28.08
CA SER A 80 4.78 0.63 27.02
C SER A 80 5.58 0.67 25.72
N ARG A 81 6.92 0.74 25.81
CA ARG A 81 7.81 0.68 24.65
C ARG A 81 7.77 -0.68 23.94
N ARG A 82 7.75 -1.78 24.70
CA ARG A 82 7.60 -3.14 24.16
C ARG A 82 6.24 -3.32 23.45
N HIS A 83 5.16 -2.82 24.04
CA HIS A 83 3.84 -2.83 23.40
C HIS A 83 3.80 -2.02 22.11
N LEU A 84 4.42 -0.83 22.08
CA LEU A 84 4.54 -0.03 20.87
C LEU A 84 5.28 -0.78 19.76
N ILE A 85 6.41 -1.41 20.07
CA ILE A 85 7.19 -2.21 19.11
C ILE A 85 6.40 -3.41 18.59
N GLN A 86 5.67 -4.11 19.46
CA GLN A 86 4.80 -5.21 19.04
C GLN A 86 3.70 -4.72 18.10
N HIS A 87 3.06 -3.59 18.42
CA HIS A 87 2.04 -2.98 17.58
C HIS A 87 2.59 -2.58 16.21
N ILE A 88 3.77 -1.95 16.17
CA ILE A 88 4.45 -1.59 14.92
C ILE A 88 4.76 -2.84 14.09
N ASN A 89 5.30 -3.90 14.68
CA ASN A 89 5.61 -5.14 13.95
C ASN A 89 4.32 -5.82 13.42
N SER A 90 3.25 -5.84 14.21
CA SER A 90 1.96 -6.40 13.79
C SER A 90 1.35 -5.63 12.62
N TYR A 91 1.35 -4.30 12.70
CA TYR A 91 0.89 -3.44 11.61
C TYR A 91 1.74 -3.61 10.35
N LEU A 92 3.07 -3.64 10.49
CA LEU A 92 3.96 -3.85 9.36
C LEU A 92 3.72 -5.20 8.69
N ASN A 93 3.68 -6.28 9.46
CA ASN A 93 3.48 -7.62 8.90
C ASN A 93 2.13 -7.76 8.21
N SER A 94 1.04 -7.29 8.83
CA SER A 94 -0.30 -7.36 8.24
C SER A 94 -0.41 -6.52 6.97
N THR A 95 0.10 -5.29 6.98
CA THR A 95 0.08 -4.38 5.83
C THR A 95 0.93 -4.91 4.67
N PHE A 96 2.13 -5.42 4.96
CA PHE A 96 2.99 -6.03 3.94
C PHE A 96 2.40 -7.29 3.33
N THR A 97 1.73 -8.10 4.15
CA THR A 97 1.06 -9.32 3.66
C THR A 97 -0.05 -8.95 2.68
N ARG A 98 -0.89 -7.96 3.05
CA ARG A 98 -1.94 -7.44 2.15
C ARG A 98 -1.35 -6.86 0.86
N PHE A 99 -0.32 -6.04 0.96
CA PHE A 99 0.39 -5.49 -0.20
C PHE A 99 0.95 -6.60 -1.10
N SER A 100 1.58 -7.62 -0.51
CA SER A 100 2.16 -8.74 -1.26
C SER A 100 1.10 -9.55 -1.99
N HIS A 101 -0.06 -9.76 -1.39
CA HIS A 101 -1.19 -10.41 -2.05
C HIS A 101 -1.71 -9.59 -3.24
N LEU A 102 -1.79 -8.27 -3.12
CA LEU A 102 -2.19 -7.41 -4.24
C LEU A 102 -1.16 -7.45 -5.39
N CYS A 103 0.14 -7.40 -5.09
CA CYS A 103 1.18 -7.54 -6.12
C CYS A 103 1.09 -8.89 -6.85
N LYS A 104 0.88 -10.00 -6.12
CA LYS A 104 0.68 -11.32 -6.73
C LYS A 104 -0.57 -11.34 -7.62
N ALA A 105 -1.69 -10.79 -7.15
CA ALA A 105 -2.91 -10.69 -7.94
C ALA A 105 -2.71 -9.86 -9.22
N LEU A 106 -2.01 -8.73 -9.14
CA LEU A 106 -1.66 -7.88 -10.28
C LEU A 106 -0.85 -8.63 -11.33
N LEU A 107 0.17 -9.38 -10.91
CA LEU A 107 0.99 -10.18 -11.82
C LEU A 107 0.20 -11.31 -12.48
N ILE A 108 -0.71 -11.97 -11.74
CA ILE A 108 -1.60 -12.98 -12.30
C ILE A 108 -2.53 -12.37 -13.35
N ILE A 109 -3.11 -11.20 -13.07
CA ILE A 109 -3.98 -10.49 -14.03
C ILE A 109 -3.17 -10.12 -15.28
N LEU A 110 -1.95 -9.60 -15.15
CA LEU A 110 -1.09 -9.29 -16.30
C LEU A 110 -0.77 -10.51 -17.15
N THR A 111 -0.40 -11.63 -16.54
CA THR A 111 -0.14 -12.88 -17.27
C THR A 111 -1.40 -13.37 -18.00
N LYS A 112 -2.59 -13.21 -17.41
CA LYS A 112 -3.86 -13.54 -18.08
C LYS A 112 -4.14 -12.60 -19.25
N ILE A 113 -3.87 -11.31 -19.11
CA ILE A 113 -4.06 -10.33 -20.20
C ILE A 113 -3.11 -10.65 -21.36
N GLU A 114 -1.85 -10.92 -21.05
CA GLU A 114 -0.81 -11.27 -22.03
C GLU A 114 -1.14 -12.55 -22.80
N ALA A 115 -1.69 -13.57 -22.12
CA ALA A 115 -2.05 -14.84 -22.75
C ALA A 115 -3.33 -14.77 -23.60
N ASN A 116 -4.32 -13.95 -23.22
CA ASN A 116 -5.65 -13.99 -23.82
C ASN A 116 -5.91 -12.85 -24.83
N HIS A 117 -5.02 -11.86 -24.91
CA HIS A 117 -5.26 -10.67 -25.73
C HIS A 117 -4.00 -10.24 -26.50
N PRO A 118 -4.14 -9.79 -27.77
CA PRO A 118 -3.03 -9.27 -28.56
C PRO A 118 -2.67 -7.85 -28.11
N VAL A 119 -2.08 -7.75 -26.92
CA VAL A 119 -1.61 -6.50 -26.34
C VAL A 119 -0.13 -6.32 -26.67
N ARG A 120 0.26 -5.08 -26.98
CA ARG A 120 1.67 -4.68 -27.13
C ARG A 120 2.48 -5.06 -25.89
N LYS A 121 3.59 -5.78 -26.09
CA LYS A 121 4.45 -6.28 -25.01
C LYS A 121 4.98 -5.14 -24.15
N GLU A 122 5.30 -4.00 -24.76
CA GLU A 122 5.81 -2.81 -24.08
C GLU A 122 4.81 -2.29 -23.02
N ARG A 123 3.51 -2.42 -23.27
CA ARG A 123 2.47 -2.02 -22.32
C ARG A 123 2.42 -2.98 -21.12
N ILE A 124 2.55 -4.27 -21.36
CA ILE A 124 2.61 -5.28 -20.29
C ILE A 124 3.87 -5.07 -19.45
N ASP A 125 5.01 -4.85 -20.09
CA ASP A 125 6.29 -4.61 -19.42
C ASP A 125 6.25 -3.33 -18.58
N SER A 126 5.65 -2.25 -19.09
CA SER A 126 5.41 -1.02 -18.31
C SER A 126 4.58 -1.28 -17.05
N PHE A 127 3.52 -2.10 -17.15
CA PHE A 127 2.73 -2.46 -15.96
C PHE A 127 3.48 -3.36 -14.97
N ARG A 128 4.31 -4.28 -15.46
CA ARG A 128 5.19 -5.09 -14.60
C ARG A 128 6.20 -4.19 -13.87
N GLN A 129 6.76 -3.20 -14.56
CA GLN A 129 7.66 -2.22 -13.96
C GLN A 129 6.97 -1.40 -12.87
N ASP A 130 5.75 -0.91 -13.12
CA ASP A 130 4.96 -0.19 -12.13
C ASP A 130 4.77 -1.01 -10.84
N VAL A 131 4.43 -2.30 -10.95
CA VAL A 131 4.28 -3.21 -9.79
C VAL A 131 5.62 -3.40 -9.08
N HIS A 132 6.70 -3.56 -9.84
CA HIS A 132 8.04 -3.73 -9.29
C HIS A 132 8.53 -2.49 -8.55
N ASP A 133 8.29 -1.28 -9.06
CA ASP A 133 8.68 -0.03 -8.40
C ASP A 133 7.96 0.16 -7.06
N GLN A 134 6.67 -0.19 -7.00
CA GLN A 134 5.92 -0.20 -5.74
C GLN A 134 6.49 -1.24 -4.76
N TRP A 135 6.84 -2.42 -5.25
CA TRP A 135 7.45 -3.47 -4.41
C TRP A 135 8.78 -3.02 -3.82
N GLN A 136 9.65 -2.42 -4.64
CA GLN A 136 10.92 -1.88 -4.18
C GLN A 136 10.72 -0.77 -3.14
N THR A 137 9.78 0.13 -3.38
CA THR A 137 9.47 1.23 -2.45
C THR A 137 8.98 0.70 -1.11
N ALA A 138 8.00 -0.21 -1.12
CA ALA A 138 7.52 -0.86 0.10
C ALA A 138 8.68 -1.53 0.86
N THR A 139 9.51 -2.29 0.15
CA THR A 139 10.63 -3.05 0.74
C THR A 139 11.63 -2.11 1.42
N LYS A 140 11.98 -1.00 0.78
CA LYS A 140 12.85 0.03 1.38
C LYS A 140 12.27 0.57 2.69
N ILE A 141 10.96 0.88 2.72
CA ILE A 141 10.29 1.38 3.93
C ILE A 141 10.31 0.33 5.03
N ARG A 142 10.00 -0.92 4.72
CA ARG A 142 10.05 -2.03 5.70
C ARG A 142 11.44 -2.21 6.28
N THR A 143 12.46 -2.23 5.43
CA THR A 143 13.85 -2.37 5.88
C THR A 143 14.24 -1.20 6.78
N SER A 144 13.87 0.03 6.41
CA SER A 144 14.12 1.21 7.24
C SER A 144 13.45 1.08 8.61
N LEU A 145 12.17 0.73 8.67
CA LEU A 145 11.44 0.53 9.92
C LEU A 145 12.03 -0.59 10.78
N LEU A 146 12.45 -1.71 10.17
CA LEU A 146 13.10 -2.79 10.89
C LEU A 146 14.44 -2.36 11.50
N LEU A 147 15.23 -1.55 10.79
CA LEU A 147 16.48 -0.99 11.30
C LEU A 147 16.23 -0.08 12.50
N TYR A 148 15.19 0.75 12.49
CA TYR A 148 14.82 1.58 13.65
C TYR A 148 14.35 0.76 14.86
N ILE A 149 13.74 -0.41 14.64
CA ILE A 149 13.23 -1.27 15.72
C ILE A 149 14.34 -2.18 16.29
N GLN A 150 15.38 -2.47 15.52
CA GLN A 150 16.45 -3.42 15.88
C GLN A 150 17.15 -3.11 17.22
N PRO A 151 17.53 -1.86 17.56
CA PRO A 151 18.18 -1.53 18.83
C PRO A 151 17.34 -1.88 20.06
N PHE A 152 16.01 -1.95 19.92
CA PHE A 152 15.10 -2.24 21.01
C PHE A 152 14.86 -3.75 21.21
N ARG A 153 15.30 -4.60 20.27
CA ARG A 153 15.23 -6.06 20.43
C ARG A 153 16.35 -6.62 21.30
N SER A 154 17.42 -5.85 21.53
CA SER A 154 18.65 -6.29 22.20
C SER A 154 18.85 -5.77 23.63
N LEU A 155 17.84 -5.17 24.28
CA LEU A 155 18.00 -4.74 25.68
C LEU A 155 18.08 -5.98 26.60
N PRO A 156 19.19 -6.19 27.35
CA PRO A 156 19.26 -7.22 28.36
C PRO A 156 18.26 -6.89 29.48
N LEU A 157 17.54 -7.91 29.97
CA LEU A 157 16.76 -7.81 31.20
C LEU A 157 17.66 -7.33 32.34
N PRO A 158 17.23 -6.37 33.19
CA PRO A 158 17.90 -6.19 34.47
C PRO A 158 17.74 -7.50 35.24
N ILE A 159 18.86 -8.19 35.45
CA ILE A 159 18.95 -9.35 36.33
C ILE A 159 18.47 -8.87 37.69
N SER A 160 17.27 -9.29 38.10
CA SER A 160 16.80 -9.15 39.46
C SER A 160 17.76 -9.93 40.35
N TYR A 161 18.67 -9.23 41.02
CA TYR A 161 19.48 -9.81 42.07
C TYR A 161 18.53 -10.15 43.22
N SER A 162 18.21 -11.44 43.35
CA SER A 162 17.60 -11.96 44.57
C SER A 162 18.62 -11.76 45.68
N THR A 163 18.38 -10.77 46.55
CA THR A 163 19.03 -10.70 47.85
C THR A 163 18.52 -11.87 48.68
N SER A 164 19.16 -13.03 48.57
CA SER A 164 19.02 -14.09 49.57
C SER A 164 19.77 -13.64 50.82
N SER A 165 19.01 -13.01 51.73
CA SER A 165 19.45 -12.71 53.08
C SER A 165 19.76 -14.02 53.81
N THR A 166 20.99 -14.08 54.31
CA THR A 166 21.50 -15.04 55.27
C THR A 166 20.68 -14.98 56.56
N ILE A 167 20.21 -16.14 57.05
CA ILE A 167 20.11 -16.45 58.49
C ILE A 167 20.57 -17.89 58.66
#